data_AF-A0A522SFG2-F1
#
_entry.id   AF-A0A522SFG2-F1
#
_cell.length_a   1.000
_cell.length_b   1.000
_cell.length_c   1.000
_cell.angle_alpha   90.00
_cell.angle_beta   90.00
_cell.angle_gamma   90.00
#
_symmetry.space_group_name_H-M   'P 1'
#
loop_
_entity.id
_entity.type
_entity.pdbx_description
1 polymer ?
#
loop_
_entity_poly.entity_id
_entity_poly.type
_entity_poly.pdbx_seq_one_letter_code
_entity_poly.pdbx_strand_id
1 'polypeptide(L)'
;MFKIKNSEEVEVAIVNTAQQTFYFGNEFLLRNARRITGIEVFSASQVANTPSGAAVISQAILQGAFITLVGEENNREIISKMPLSSLLAANNNGHVREFDMPMINPSKCYITFGSTTGLVANSVIPFAFYYEL
;
A
#
# COMPACT_ATOMS: atom_id res chain seq x y z
N MET A 1 -7.14 -19.21 11.60
CA MET A 1 -5.69 -18.93 11.49
C MET A 1 -5.45 -18.45 10.07
N PHE A 2 -5.08 -17.18 9.92
CA PHE A 2 -4.60 -16.61 8.66
C PHE A 2 -3.45 -17.45 8.12
N LYS A 3 -3.59 -17.97 6.89
CA LYS A 3 -2.53 -18.71 6.22
C LYS A 3 -2.12 -17.92 4.99
N ILE A 4 -0.97 -17.27 5.08
CA ILE A 4 -0.34 -16.60 3.94
C ILE A 4 0.02 -17.69 2.92
N LYS A 5 -0.58 -17.62 1.73
CA LYS A 5 -0.26 -18.52 0.62
C LYS A 5 0.75 -17.91 -0.33
N ASN A 6 0.57 -16.63 -0.66
CA ASN A 6 1.50 -15.84 -1.46
C ASN A 6 1.62 -14.43 -0.88
N SER A 7 2.76 -13.80 -1.11
CA SER A 7 3.01 -12.40 -0.75
C SER A 7 3.74 -11.70 -1.89
N GLU A 8 3.35 -10.46 -2.18
CA GLU A 8 4.03 -9.59 -3.14
C GLU A 8 4.32 -8.24 -2.48
N GLU A 9 5.54 -7.73 -2.68
CA GLU A 9 5.89 -6.36 -2.31
C GLU A 9 5.50 -5.40 -3.43
N VAL A 10 4.83 -4.30 -3.08
CA VAL A 10 4.45 -3.25 -4.01
C VAL A 10 4.98 -1.92 -3.50
N GLU A 11 5.71 -1.21 -4.35
CA GLU A 11 6.26 0.11 -4.04
C GLU A 11 5.47 1.20 -4.76
N VAL A 12 4.90 2.13 -3.99
CA VAL A 12 4.30 3.36 -4.56
C VAL A 12 5.32 4.49 -4.47
N ALA A 13 5.83 4.92 -5.62
CA ALA A 13 6.88 5.95 -5.70
C ALA A 13 6.35 7.38 -5.60
N ILE A 14 7.04 8.20 -4.81
CA ILE A 14 6.82 9.65 -4.71
C ILE A 14 7.62 10.34 -5.81
N VAL A 15 7.02 10.41 -7.00
CA VAL A 15 7.66 10.97 -8.21
C VAL A 15 7.62 12.51 -8.27
N ASN A 16 6.65 13.13 -7.61
CA ASN A 16 6.48 14.59 -7.57
C ASN A 16 5.90 15.03 -6.22
N THR A 17 6.69 15.73 -5.41
CA THR A 17 6.31 16.14 -4.06
C THR A 17 5.27 17.27 -4.02
N ALA A 18 4.93 17.89 -5.15
CA ALA A 18 3.85 18.86 -5.23
C ALA A 18 2.46 18.20 -5.36
N GLN A 19 2.40 16.91 -5.66
CA GLN A 19 1.15 16.16 -5.79
C GLN A 19 0.75 15.50 -4.48
N GLN A 20 -0.56 15.38 -4.25
CA GLN A 20 -1.11 14.66 -3.11
C GLN A 20 -1.47 13.22 -3.44
N THR A 21 -1.65 12.88 -4.72
CA THR A 21 -2.11 11.55 -5.14
C THR A 21 -1.03 10.83 -5.92
N PHE A 22 -0.75 9.59 -5.55
CA PHE A 22 0.25 8.72 -6.16
C PHE A 22 -0.39 7.37 -6.47
N TYR A 23 -0.27 6.93 -7.73
CA TYR A 23 -0.88 5.70 -8.20
C TYR A 23 0.07 4.51 -8.03
N PHE A 24 -0.53 3.34 -7.89
CA PHE A 24 0.19 2.08 -7.87
C PHE A 24 0.80 1.81 -9.25
N GLY A 25 1.88 1.03 -9.26
CA GLY A 25 2.45 0.47 -10.48
C GLY A 25 1.53 -0.53 -11.17
N ASN A 26 1.96 -1.03 -12.33
CA ASN A 26 1.26 -2.11 -13.00
C ASN A 26 1.74 -3.47 -12.46
N GLU A 27 1.25 -3.81 -11.27
CA GLU A 27 1.67 -5.03 -10.56
C GLU A 27 0.99 -6.28 -11.15
N PHE A 28 1.71 -7.00 -12.01
CA PHE A 28 1.17 -8.14 -12.75
C PHE A 28 0.65 -9.25 -11.83
N LEU A 29 1.32 -9.53 -10.71
CA LEU A 29 0.92 -10.62 -9.82
C LEU A 29 -0.37 -10.30 -9.06
N LEU A 30 -0.60 -9.04 -8.68
CA LEU A 30 -1.85 -8.62 -8.06
C LEU A 30 -3.04 -8.64 -9.03
N ARG A 31 -2.80 -8.42 -10.33
CA ARG A 31 -3.81 -8.58 -11.38
C ARG A 31 -4.24 -10.03 -11.62
N ASN A 32 -3.46 -11.00 -11.15
CA ASN A 32 -3.77 -12.43 -11.26
C ASN A 32 -4.20 -13.03 -9.92
N ALA A 33 -4.28 -12.22 -8.86
CA ALA A 33 -4.78 -12.66 -7.57
C ALA A 33 -6.29 -12.88 -7.65
N ARG A 34 -6.74 -14.09 -7.31
CA ARG A 34 -8.16 -14.37 -7.12
C ARG A 34 -8.74 -13.59 -5.95
N ARG A 35 -7.94 -13.41 -4.88
CA ARG A 35 -8.40 -12.76 -3.64
C ARG A 35 -7.25 -12.10 -2.88
N ILE A 36 -7.47 -10.87 -2.41
CA ILE A 36 -6.57 -10.21 -1.46
C ILE A 36 -7.04 -10.55 -0.04
N THR A 37 -6.13 -11.14 0.74
CA THR A 37 -6.39 -11.67 2.08
C THR A 37 -5.80 -10.82 3.19
N GLY A 38 -4.80 -9.99 2.88
CA GLY A 38 -4.16 -9.12 3.86
C GLY A 38 -3.34 -8.04 3.18
N ILE A 39 -3.17 -6.92 3.87
CA ILE A 39 -2.30 -5.82 3.44
C ILE A 39 -1.54 -5.33 4.66
N GLU A 40 -0.24 -5.16 4.50
CA GLU A 40 0.63 -4.48 5.44
C GLU A 40 1.35 -3.34 4.74
N VAL A 41 1.61 -2.24 5.46
CA VAL A 41 2.45 -1.14 4.98
C VAL A 41 3.61 -0.94 5.96
N PHE A 42 4.75 -0.49 5.46
CA PHE A 42 5.92 -0.18 6.29
C PHE A 42 6.29 1.29 6.24
N SER A 43 6.91 1.75 7.32
CA SER A 43 7.50 3.09 7.40
C SER A 43 9.00 3.01 7.67
N ALA A 44 9.70 4.13 7.52
CA ALA A 44 11.14 4.23 7.75
C ALA A 44 11.59 3.81 9.16
N SER A 45 10.70 3.78 10.15
CA SER A 45 11.02 3.32 11.51
C SER A 45 11.17 1.79 11.61
N GLN A 46 10.62 1.05 10.64
CA GLN A 46 10.70 -0.42 10.58
C GLN A 46 11.63 -0.87 9.46
N VAL A 47 11.57 -0.20 8.30
CA VAL A 47 12.35 -0.53 7.10
C VAL A 47 12.89 0.77 6.52
N ALA A 48 14.19 1.02 6.62
CA ALA A 48 14.78 2.28 6.14
C ALA A 48 14.85 2.34 4.61
N ASN A 49 15.14 1.23 3.96
CA ASN A 49 15.24 1.08 2.51
C ASN A 49 14.55 -0.21 2.07
N THR A 50 13.89 -0.17 0.91
CA THR A 50 13.30 -1.37 0.28
C THR A 50 14.38 -2.20 -0.44
N PRO A 51 14.07 -3.45 -0.87
CA PRO A 51 15.01 -4.25 -1.65
C PRO A 51 15.45 -3.61 -2.98
N SER A 52 14.64 -2.70 -3.54
CA SER A 52 15.00 -1.90 -4.71
C SER A 52 16.05 -0.81 -4.39
N GLY A 53 16.35 -0.59 -3.12
CA GLY A 53 17.26 0.43 -2.60
C GLY A 53 16.59 1.78 -2.32
N ALA A 54 15.30 1.93 -2.64
CA ALA A 54 14.56 3.17 -2.42
C ALA A 54 14.38 3.48 -0.93
N ALA A 55 14.44 4.77 -0.58
CA ALA A 55 14.20 5.21 0.79
C ALA A 55 12.70 5.15 1.12
N VAL A 56 12.35 4.59 2.28
CA VAL A 56 10.96 4.51 2.73
C VAL A 56 10.51 5.84 3.34
N ILE A 57 9.24 6.22 3.14
CA ILE A 57 8.68 7.42 3.76
C ILE A 57 8.70 7.35 5.30
N SER A 58 8.82 8.51 5.94
CA SER A 58 8.79 8.60 7.40
C SER A 58 7.42 8.21 7.97
N GLN A 59 7.39 7.73 9.21
CA GLN A 59 6.15 7.36 9.90
C GLN A 59 5.17 8.55 10.02
N ALA A 60 5.67 9.77 10.23
CA ALA A 60 4.83 10.96 10.33
C ALA A 60 4.11 11.28 9.01
N ILE A 61 4.80 11.10 7.88
CA ILE A 61 4.21 11.26 6.54
C ILE A 61 3.16 10.16 6.29
N LEU A 62 3.46 8.92 6.66
CA LEU A 62 2.55 7.77 6.49
C LEU A 62 1.25 7.92 7.29
N GLN A 63 1.30 8.54 8.48
CA GLN A 63 0.11 8.80 9.30
C GLN A 63 -0.89 9.77 8.65
N GLY A 64 -0.43 10.63 7.74
CA GLY A 64 -1.27 11.56 6.97
C GLY A 64 -1.72 11.02 5.61
N ALA A 65 -1.49 9.74 5.34
CA ALA A 65 -1.75 9.10 4.05
C ALA A 65 -2.94 8.14 4.10
N PHE A 66 -3.66 8.05 2.98
CA PHE A 66 -4.87 7.25 2.83
C PHE A 66 -4.80 6.41 1.56
N ILE A 67 -5.22 5.15 1.63
CA ILE A 67 -5.31 4.25 0.48
C ILE A 67 -6.74 4.17 -0.06
N THR A 68 -6.85 4.17 -1.38
CA THR A 68 -8.05 3.77 -2.11
C THR A 68 -7.70 2.58 -3.00
N LEU A 69 -8.46 1.49 -2.86
CA LEU A 69 -8.34 0.29 -3.69
C LEU A 69 -9.57 0.17 -4.58
N VAL A 70 -9.34 -0.11 -5.86
CA VAL A 70 -10.36 -0.21 -6.88
C VAL A 70 -10.44 -1.66 -7.37
N GLY A 71 -11.66 -2.20 -7.51
CA GLY A 71 -11.86 -3.57 -8.02
C GLY A 71 -11.69 -3.67 -9.54
N GLU A 72 -11.18 -4.80 -10.03
CA GLU A 72 -11.01 -5.01 -11.48
C GLU A 72 -12.35 -5.12 -12.21
N GLU A 73 -13.30 -5.87 -11.65
CA GLU A 73 -14.54 -6.26 -12.36
C GLU A 73 -15.43 -5.06 -12.72
N ASN A 74 -15.56 -4.10 -11.80
CA ASN A 74 -16.51 -2.99 -11.94
C ASN A 74 -15.86 -1.60 -11.84
N ASN A 75 -14.54 -1.53 -11.62
CA ASN A 75 -13.80 -0.30 -11.38
C ASN A 75 -14.36 0.59 -10.25
N ARG A 76 -15.04 -0.01 -9.27
CA ARG A 76 -15.54 0.69 -8.08
C ARG A 76 -14.52 0.61 -6.96
N GLU A 77 -14.53 1.63 -6.11
CA GLU A 77 -13.75 1.63 -4.88
C GLU A 77 -14.25 0.50 -3.96
N ILE A 78 -13.37 -0.44 -3.64
CA ILE A 78 -13.59 -1.48 -2.63
C ILE A 78 -13.21 -0.92 -1.25
N ILE A 79 -12.11 -0.17 -1.21
CA ILE A 79 -11.68 0.61 -0.06
C ILE A 79 -11.60 2.07 -0.51
N SER A 80 -12.22 2.97 0.25
CA SER A 80 -12.16 4.42 0.01
C SER A 80 -11.48 5.11 1.19
N LYS A 81 -10.36 5.77 0.93
CA LYS A 81 -9.62 6.63 1.89
C LYS A 81 -9.37 5.97 3.25
N MET A 82 -8.93 4.71 3.27
CA MET A 82 -8.52 4.05 4.51
C MET A 82 -7.18 4.62 4.98
N PRO A 83 -7.00 5.00 6.26
CA PRO A 83 -5.72 5.51 6.74
C PRO A 83 -4.62 4.43 6.66
N LEU A 84 -3.46 4.76 6.11
CA LEU A 84 -2.32 3.83 6.03
C LEU A 84 -1.79 3.42 7.41
N SER A 85 -1.91 4.31 8.40
CA SER A 85 -1.54 4.02 9.79
C SER A 85 -2.27 2.79 10.37
N SER A 86 -3.44 2.42 9.83
CA SER A 86 -4.22 1.26 10.23
C SER A 86 -3.73 -0.07 9.64
N LEU A 87 -2.82 0.00 8.65
CA LEU A 87 -2.15 -1.12 7.99
C LEU A 87 -0.71 -1.32 8.49
N LEU A 88 -0.22 -0.42 9.36
CA LEU A 88 1.11 -0.51 9.95
C LEU A 88 1.08 -1.54 11.09
N ALA A 89 1.65 -2.72 10.91
CA ALA A 89 1.57 -3.77 11.94
C ALA A 89 2.25 -3.36 13.26
N ALA A 90 3.26 -2.48 13.23
CA ALA A 90 3.86 -1.92 14.44
C ALA A 90 2.86 -1.16 15.32
N ASN A 91 1.80 -0.58 14.73
CA ASN A 91 0.72 0.07 15.47
C ASN A 91 -0.35 -0.93 15.96
N ASN A 92 -0.22 -2.21 15.62
CA ASN A 92 -1.21 -3.24 15.87
C ASN A 92 -0.57 -4.50 16.52
N ASN A 93 0.42 -4.31 17.40
CA ASN A 93 1.13 -5.40 18.10
C ASN A 93 1.75 -6.46 17.16
N GLY A 94 2.13 -6.07 15.94
CA GLY A 94 2.66 -6.98 14.93
C GLY A 94 1.60 -7.77 14.16
N HIS A 95 0.30 -7.46 14.34
CA HIS A 95 -0.77 -8.12 13.61
C HIS A 95 -1.09 -7.41 12.29
N VAL A 96 -1.08 -8.18 11.21
CA VAL A 96 -1.54 -7.76 9.88
C VAL A 96 -3.06 -7.67 9.86
N ARG A 97 -3.60 -6.69 9.14
CA ARG A 97 -5.04 -6.58 8.92
C ARG A 97 -5.50 -7.56 7.84
N GLU A 98 -6.43 -8.44 8.21
CA GLU A 98 -7.05 -9.38 7.29
C GLU A 98 -8.16 -8.70 6.46
N PHE A 99 -8.28 -9.15 5.22
CA PHE A 99 -9.28 -8.71 4.26
C PHE A 99 -9.92 -9.90 3.57
N ASP A 100 -11.15 -9.73 3.10
CA ASP A 100 -11.83 -10.65 2.20
C ASP A 100 -12.25 -9.88 0.94
N MET A 101 -11.25 -9.42 0.17
CA MET A 101 -11.48 -8.54 -0.97
C MET A 101 -11.32 -9.26 -2.30
N PRO A 102 -12.18 -8.97 -3.28
CA PRO A 102 -12.00 -9.48 -4.63
C PRO A 102 -10.74 -8.88 -5.27
N MET A 103 -10.44 -9.33 -6.48
CA MET A 103 -9.31 -8.84 -7.27
C MET A 103 -9.37 -7.32 -7.45
N ILE A 104 -8.24 -6.67 -7.19
CA ILE A 104 -8.07 -5.23 -7.38
C ILE A 104 -7.53 -4.93 -8.78
N ASN A 105 -7.71 -3.68 -9.22
CA ASN A 105 -7.08 -3.09 -10.39
C ASN A 105 -5.92 -2.21 -9.92
N PRO A 106 -4.67 -2.70 -9.88
CA PRO A 106 -3.54 -1.92 -9.36
C PRO A 106 -3.40 -0.58 -10.08
N SER A 107 -3.60 -0.54 -11.40
CA SER A 107 -3.48 0.69 -12.20
C SER A 107 -4.47 1.80 -11.83
N LYS A 108 -5.52 1.50 -11.06
CA LYS A 108 -6.50 2.46 -10.55
C LYS A 108 -6.44 2.65 -9.03
N CYS A 109 -5.63 1.87 -8.33
CA CYS A 109 -5.39 2.04 -6.91
C CYS A 109 -4.44 3.22 -6.70
N TYR A 110 -4.65 3.95 -5.61
CA TYR A 110 -3.85 5.14 -5.33
C TYR A 110 -3.76 5.43 -3.83
N ILE A 111 -2.72 6.16 -3.48
CA ILE A 111 -2.54 6.79 -2.17
C ILE A 111 -2.80 8.28 -2.31
N THR A 112 -3.52 8.84 -1.36
CA THR A 112 -3.70 10.29 -1.22
C THR A 112 -3.15 10.76 0.11
N PHE A 113 -2.35 11.82 0.09
CA PHE A 113 -1.85 12.50 1.28
C PHE A 113 -2.75 13.69 1.65
N GLY A 114 -3.01 13.86 2.94
CA GLY A 114 -3.70 15.06 3.44
C GLY A 114 -2.86 16.34 3.34
N SER A 115 -1.53 16.22 3.24
CA SER A 115 -0.58 17.31 3.05
C SER A 115 0.66 16.81 2.31
N THR A 116 1.26 17.65 1.48
CA THR A 116 2.52 17.36 0.77
C THR A 116 3.77 17.75 1.55
N THR A 117 3.60 18.40 2.70
CA THR A 117 4.72 18.89 3.51
C THR A 117 5.57 17.73 3.99
N GLY A 118 6.88 17.76 3.70
CA GLY A 118 7.83 16.73 4.11
C GLY A 118 7.88 15.49 3.22
N LEU A 119 7.13 15.46 2.10
CA LEU A 119 7.35 14.45 1.06
C LEU A 119 8.76 14.60 0.47
N VAL A 120 9.43 13.47 0.28
CA VAL A 120 10.78 13.41 -0.30
C VAL A 120 10.68 12.76 -1.67
N ALA A 121 11.24 13.41 -2.70
CA ALA A 121 11.26 12.86 -4.05
C ALA A 121 12.05 11.54 -4.08
N ASN A 122 11.60 10.59 -4.91
CA ASN A 122 12.19 9.25 -5.04
C ASN A 122 12.12 8.37 -3.77
N SER A 123 11.36 8.80 -2.76
CA SER A 123 10.97 7.90 -1.67
C SER A 123 9.79 7.03 -2.09
N VAL A 124 9.59 5.92 -1.37
CA VAL A 124 8.52 4.96 -1.67
C VAL A 124 7.68 4.65 -0.44
N ILE A 125 6.46 4.21 -0.71
CA ILE A 125 5.57 3.59 0.27
C ILE A 125 5.52 2.09 -0.05
N PRO A 126 6.22 1.25 0.72
CA PRO A 126 6.22 -0.19 0.51
C PRO A 126 5.00 -0.83 1.17
N PHE A 127 4.33 -1.69 0.41
CA PHE A 127 3.23 -2.53 0.83
C PHE A 127 3.60 -3.99 0.69
N ALA A 128 3.18 -4.82 1.63
CA ALA A 128 3.09 -6.26 1.42
C ALA A 128 1.62 -6.64 1.22
N PHE A 129 1.32 -7.21 0.06
CA PHE A 129 0.00 -7.77 -0.25
C PHE A 129 0.04 -9.28 -0.06
N TYR A 130 -0.89 -9.81 0.73
CA TYR A 130 -1.07 -11.25 0.91
C TYR A 130 -2.29 -11.71 0.12
N TYR A 131 -2.12 -12.71 -0.74
CA TYR A 131 -3.16 -13.08 -1.70
C TYR A 131 -3.22 -14.57 -2.03
N GLU A 132 -4.34 -14.96 -2.64
CA GLU A 132 -4.60 -16.29 -3.19
C GLU A 132 -4.70 -16.22 -4.71
N LEU A 133 -4.16 -17.22 -5.40
CA LEU A 133 -4.30 -17.45 -6.85
C LEU A 133 -5.56 -18.28 -7.15
#